data_AF-A0A6J6B3Y9-F1
#
_entry.id   AF-A0A6J6B3Y9-F1
#
_cell.length_a   1.000
_cell.length_b   1.000
_cell.length_c   1.000
_cell.angle_alpha   90.00
_cell.angle_beta   90.00
_cell.angle_gamma   90.00
#
_symmetry.space_group_name_H-M   'P 1'
#
loop_
_entity.id
_entity.type
_entity.pdbx_description
1 polymer ?
#
loop_
_entity_poly.entity_id
_entity_poly.type
_entity_poly.pdbx_seq_one_letter_code
_entity_poly.pdbx_strand_id
1 'polypeptide(L)'
;MLLWYPTQVRFQPVSYLWSFGDGQTSADRDANHSWAESGTFTVRLTVNYSVKYRIIGKSAWVVLPGQIAANSLPVVVNVGQKTLTSSDLVRLVHWTCLQKPTAIGC
;
A
#
# COMPACT_ATOMS: atom_id res chain seq x y z
N MET A 1 45.27 -6.96 0.86
CA MET A 1 45.11 -5.96 1.94
C MET A 1 44.41 -4.73 1.36
N LEU A 2 43.08 -4.64 1.49
CA LEU A 2 42.28 -3.51 1.00
C LEU A 2 41.56 -2.90 2.20
N LEU A 3 42.26 -2.03 2.94
CA LEU A 3 41.72 -1.35 4.12
C LEU A 3 41.81 0.15 3.87
N TRP A 4 40.74 0.75 3.33
CA TRP A 4 40.32 2.16 3.54
C TRP A 4 39.18 2.59 2.59
N TYR A 5 38.96 1.94 1.44
CA TYR A 5 37.92 2.42 0.50
C TYR A 5 36.51 2.07 0.99
N PRO A 6 35.64 3.05 1.25
CA PRO A 6 34.27 2.77 1.64
C PRO A 6 33.49 2.13 0.48
N THR A 7 32.73 1.07 0.78
CA THR A 7 31.81 0.43 -0.16
C THR A 7 30.42 1.01 -0.01
N GLN A 8 29.72 1.21 -1.12
CA GLN A 8 28.30 1.56 -1.12
C GLN A 8 27.48 0.37 -1.60
N VAL A 9 26.36 0.12 -0.93
CA VAL A 9 25.34 -0.85 -1.33
C VAL A 9 24.04 -0.10 -1.57
N ARG A 10 23.31 -0.47 -2.62
CA ARG A 10 21.98 0.08 -2.93
C ARG A 10 20.99 -1.07 -3.18
N PHE A 11 19.82 -0.91 -2.59
CA PHE A 11 18.65 -1.73 -2.85
C PHE A 11 17.74 -0.95 -3.79
N GLN A 12 17.33 -1.57 -4.89
CA GLN A 12 16.43 -0.97 -5.86
C GLN A 12 15.20 -1.87 -5.99
N PRO A 13 13.99 -1.39 -5.67
CA PRO A 13 12.78 -2.18 -5.84
C PRO A 13 12.59 -2.49 -7.32
N VAL A 14 12.23 -3.74 -7.62
CA VAL A 14 12.02 -4.25 -8.99
C VAL A 14 10.60 -4.75 -9.21
N SER A 15 9.91 -5.20 -8.16
CA SER A 15 8.50 -5.57 -8.24
C SER A 15 7.82 -5.45 -6.88
N TYR A 16 6.51 -5.29 -6.92
CA TYR A 16 5.62 -5.23 -5.76
C TYR A 16 4.61 -6.37 -5.89
N LEU A 17 4.18 -6.91 -4.75
CA LEU A 17 3.10 -7.87 -4.67
C LEU A 17 2.27 -7.57 -3.43
N TRP A 18 1.08 -7.03 -3.65
CA TRP A 18 0.06 -6.86 -2.64
C TRP A 18 -0.79 -8.11 -2.54
N SER A 19 -1.08 -8.53 -1.31
CA SER A 19 -2.12 -9.51 -0.99
C SER A 19 -3.12 -8.85 -0.05
N PHE A 20 -4.39 -8.81 -0.44
CA PHE A 20 -5.43 -8.08 0.31
C PHE A 20 -6.18 -8.94 1.32
N GLY A 21 -5.84 -10.23 1.42
CA GLY A 21 -6.44 -11.17 2.36
C GLY A 21 -7.79 -11.77 1.94
N ASP A 22 -8.34 -11.35 0.81
CA ASP A 22 -9.57 -11.87 0.17
C ASP A 22 -9.28 -12.79 -1.03
N GLY A 23 -8.01 -13.14 -1.24
CA GLY A 23 -7.53 -13.92 -2.38
C GLY A 23 -7.11 -13.07 -3.59
N GLN A 24 -7.39 -11.77 -3.61
CA GLN A 24 -6.92 -10.89 -4.67
C GLN A 24 -5.52 -10.33 -4.39
N THR A 25 -4.83 -9.97 -5.46
CA THR A 25 -3.46 -9.43 -5.43
C THR A 25 -3.29 -8.28 -6.42
N SER A 26 -2.27 -7.44 -6.22
CA SER A 26 -1.86 -6.41 -7.18
C SER A 26 -0.34 -6.35 -7.31
N ALA A 27 0.15 -6.03 -8.51
CA ALA A 27 1.57 -5.79 -8.79
C ALA A 27 1.93 -4.29 -8.81
N ASP A 28 0.96 -3.41 -8.55
CA ASP A 28 1.16 -1.96 -8.55
C ASP A 28 2.03 -1.54 -7.37
N ARG A 29 2.84 -0.50 -7.58
CA ARG A 29 3.63 0.12 -6.50
C ARG A 29 2.71 0.66 -5.40
N ASP A 30 1.70 1.42 -5.81
CA ASP A 30 0.68 2.00 -4.94
C ASP A 30 -0.66 1.41 -5.37
N ALA A 31 -1.15 0.41 -4.63
CA ALA A 31 -2.37 -0.31 -4.99
C ALA A 31 -3.59 0.20 -4.22
N ASN A 32 -4.74 0.26 -4.90
CA ASN A 32 -6.04 0.50 -4.29
C ASN A 32 -6.86 -0.78 -4.38
N HIS A 33 -7.60 -1.12 -3.34
CA HIS A 33 -8.45 -2.31 -3.30
C HIS A 33 -9.79 -2.03 -2.62
N SER A 34 -10.84 -2.70 -3.08
CA SER A 34 -12.19 -2.63 -2.51
C SER A 34 -12.68 -4.05 -2.22
N TRP A 35 -13.12 -4.28 -0.99
CA TRP A 35 -13.64 -5.57 -0.57
C TRP A 35 -15.15 -5.64 -0.81
N ALA A 36 -15.60 -6.71 -1.48
CA ALA A 36 -17.01 -6.93 -1.76
C ALA A 36 -17.81 -7.37 -0.52
N GLU A 37 -17.17 -8.12 0.38
CA GLU A 37 -17.78 -8.68 1.58
C GLU A 37 -17.26 -7.97 2.83
N SER A 38 -18.13 -7.84 3.83
CA SER A 38 -17.71 -7.43 5.18
C SER A 38 -16.91 -8.54 5.84
N GLY A 39 -15.82 -8.19 6.51
CA GLY A 39 -14.96 -9.16 7.18
C GLY A 39 -13.67 -8.53 7.68
N THR A 40 -12.85 -9.35 8.30
CA THR A 40 -11.50 -8.99 8.73
C THR A 40 -10.49 -9.56 7.74
N PHE A 41 -9.72 -8.70 7.12
CA PHE A 41 -8.74 -9.06 6.09
C PHE A 41 -7.33 -8.70 6.52
N THR A 42 -6.36 -9.55 6.20
CA THR A 42 -4.94 -9.29 6.46
C THR A 42 -4.25 -8.88 5.18
N VAL A 43 -3.84 -7.62 5.10
CA VAL A 43 -3.10 -7.06 3.96
C VAL A 43 -1.60 -7.21 4.18
N ARG A 44 -0.89 -7.63 3.14
CA ARG A 44 0.58 -7.75 3.12
C ARG A 44 1.14 -7.23 1.81
N LEU A 45 2.31 -6.60 1.87
CA LEU A 45 3.11 -6.21 0.72
C LEU A 45 4.42 -7.00 0.73
N THR A 46 4.77 -7.59 -0.41
CA THR A 46 6.11 -8.11 -0.69
C THR A 46 6.77 -7.24 -1.75
N VAL A 47 7.96 -6.72 -1.46
CA VAL A 47 8.77 -5.97 -2.42
C VAL A 47 10.02 -6.76 -2.73
N ASN A 48 10.27 -7.02 -4.02
CA ASN A 48 11.52 -7.60 -4.47
C ASN A 48 12.51 -6.48 -4.78
N TYR A 49 13.76 -6.66 -4.35
CA TYR A 49 14.85 -5.72 -4.58
C TYR A 49 15.96 -6.37 -5.39
N SER A 50 16.45 -5.65 -6.39
CA SER A 50 17.79 -5.88 -6.92
C SER A 50 18.82 -5.17 -6.05
N VAL A 51 19.96 -5.81 -5.81
CA VAL A 51 21.03 -5.24 -5.00
C VAL A 51 22.22 -4.97 -5.88
N LYS A 52 22.85 -3.81 -5.69
CA LYS A 52 24.10 -3.47 -6.35
C LYS A 52 25.07 -2.85 -5.38
N TYR A 53 26.35 -3.07 -5.62
CA TYR A 53 27.42 -2.51 -4.81
C TYR A 53 28.47 -1.81 -5.68
N ARG A 54 29.25 -0.93 -5.06
CA ARG A 54 30.46 -0.37 -5.67
C ARG A 54 31.50 -0.01 -4.61
N ILE A 55 32.76 0.02 -5.02
CA ILE A 55 33.85 0.61 -4.24
C ILE A 55 33.97 2.07 -4.67
N ILE A 56 33.81 3.00 -3.73
CA ILE A 56 33.81 4.44 -4.03
C ILE A 56 35.13 4.83 -4.71
N GLY A 57 35.03 5.49 -5.87
CA GLY A 57 36.17 5.99 -6.64
C GLY A 57 37.00 4.92 -7.36
N LYS A 58 36.57 3.65 -7.34
CA LYS A 58 37.32 2.53 -7.95
C LYS A 58 36.52 1.69 -8.93
N SER A 59 35.20 1.61 -8.76
CA SER A 59 34.36 0.77 -9.63
C SER A 59 33.05 1.45 -10.03
N ALA A 60 32.51 1.03 -11.18
CA ALA A 60 31.11 1.20 -11.48
C ALA A 60 30.23 0.36 -10.52
N TRP A 61 28.91 0.56 -10.59
CA TRP A 61 27.97 -0.28 -9.88
C TRP A 61 27.96 -1.69 -10.48
N VAL A 62 28.12 -2.70 -9.62
CA VAL A 62 28.01 -4.11 -9.97
C VAL A 62 26.72 -4.66 -9.37
N VAL A 63 25.88 -5.26 -10.21
CA VAL A 63 24.63 -5.90 -9.78
C VAL A 63 24.95 -7.26 -9.19
N LEU A 64 24.40 -7.55 -8.02
CA LEU A 64 24.46 -8.89 -7.43
C LEU A 64 23.42 -9.78 -8.11
N PRO A 65 23.78 -11.02 -8.47
CA PRO A 65 22.82 -11.95 -9.04
C PRO A 65 21.72 -12.27 -8.03
N GLY A 66 20.47 -12.32 -8.51
CA GLY A 66 19.29 -12.61 -7.71
C GLY A 66 18.53 -11.38 -7.23
N GLN A 67 17.45 -11.64 -6.48
CA GLN A 67 16.59 -10.64 -5.88
C GLN A 67 16.36 -10.98 -4.41
N ILE A 68 16.15 -9.96 -3.59
CA ILE A 68 15.82 -10.10 -2.18
C ILE A 68 14.38 -9.66 -1.98
N ALA A 69 13.53 -10.55 -1.45
CA ALA A 69 12.17 -10.21 -1.07
C ALA A 69 12.15 -9.64 0.35
N ALA A 70 11.53 -8.48 0.55
CA ALA A 70 11.18 -7.96 1.86
C ALA A 70 9.65 -7.97 2.00
N ASN A 71 9.17 -8.57 3.08
CA ASN A 71 7.76 -8.58 3.42
C ASN A 71 7.45 -7.48 4.43
N SER A 72 6.36 -6.76 4.21
CA SER A 72 5.83 -5.84 5.20
C SER A 72 5.30 -6.61 6.41
N LEU A 73 5.16 -5.91 7.53
CA LEU A 73 4.30 -6.39 8.60
C LEU A 73 2.85 -6.50 8.09
N PRO A 74 2.08 -7.48 8.57
CA PRO A 74 0.67 -7.61 8.23
C PRO A 74 -0.12 -6.43 8.80
N VAL A 75 -1.02 -5.88 8.00
CA VAL A 75 -1.99 -4.86 8.42
C VAL A 75 -3.37 -5.50 8.42
N VAL A 76 -4.07 -5.43 9.55
CA VAL A 76 -5.43 -5.94 9.67
C VAL A 76 -6.42 -4.83 9.33
N VAL A 77 -7.30 -5.10 8.37
CA VAL A 77 -8.36 -4.20 7.93
C VAL A 77 -9.70 -4.84 8.24
N ASN A 78 -10.57 -4.10 8.95
CA ASN A 78 -11.94 -4.51 9.20
C ASN A 78 -12.87 -3.77 8.24
N VAL A 79 -13.50 -4.52 7.35
CA VAL A 79 -14.48 -4.00 6.39
C VAL A 79 -15.87 -4.31 6.93
N GLY A 80 -16.70 -3.28 7.08
CA GLY A 80 -18.08 -3.40 7.53
C GLY A 80 -19.05 -2.81 6.53
N GLN A 81 -20.24 -3.38 6.44
CA GLN A 81 -21.38 -2.76 5.78
C GLN A 81 -22.32 -2.24 6.86
N LYS A 82 -22.64 -0.94 6.81
CA LYS A 82 -23.69 -0.37 7.66
C LYS A 82 -24.98 -0.28 6.85
N THR A 83 -25.89 -1.23 7.08
CA THR A 83 -27.25 -1.13 6.56
C THR A 83 -28.00 -0.10 7.38
N LEU A 84 -28.39 1.01 6.75
CA LEU A 84 -29.13 2.07 7.41
C LEU A 84 -30.55 1.62 7.72
N THR A 85 -30.97 1.82 8.96
CA THR A 85 -32.33 1.53 9.43
C THR A 85 -33.13 2.82 9.56
N SER A 86 -34.45 2.71 9.73
CA SER A 86 -35.32 3.88 9.98
C SER A 86 -35.00 4.63 11.29
N SER A 87 -34.22 4.02 12.19
CA SER A 87 -33.70 4.63 13.41
C SER A 87 -32.34 5.31 13.24
N ASP A 88 -31.63 5.07 12.14
CA ASP A 88 -30.42 5.81 11.83
C ASP A 88 -30.80 7.23 11.38
N LEU A 89 -30.31 8.24 12.09
CA LEU A 89 -30.45 9.65 11.69
C LEU A 89 -29.57 9.95 10.47
N VAL A 90 -29.89 9.35 9.32
CA VAL A 90 -29.32 9.77 8.05
C VAL A 90 -30.11 10.98 7.59
N ARG A 91 -29.55 12.16 7.88
CA ARG A 91 -29.98 13.38 7.19
C ARG A 91 -29.54 13.27 5.74
N LEU A 92 -30.29 12.51 4.95
CA LEU A 92 -30.30 12.71 3.50
C LEU A 92 -30.64 14.19 3.32
N VAL A 93 -29.74 14.94 2.71
CA VAL A 93 -30.05 16.29 2.24
C VAL A 93 -31.10 16.09 1.16
N HIS A 94 -32.35 15.99 1.59
CA HIS A 94 -33.45 15.67 0.70
C HIS A 94 -33.57 16.78 -0.35
N TRP A 95 -33.17 18.02 0.00
CA TRP A 95 -33.36 19.23 -0.79
C TRP A 95 -32.04 19.99 -0.95
N THR A 96 -31.75 20.47 -2.16
CA THR A 96 -30.57 21.30 -2.41
C THR A 96 -30.68 22.65 -1.69
N CYS A 97 -29.54 23.33 -1.46
CA CYS A 97 -29.52 24.66 -0.82
C CYS A 97 -30.33 25.74 -1.56
N LEU A 98 -30.63 25.49 -2.82
CA LEU A 98 -31.51 26.34 -3.63
C LEU A 98 -32.98 26.27 -3.19
N GLN A 99 -33.42 25.16 -2.56
CA GLN A 99 -34.81 24.95 -2.17
C GLN A 99 -35.09 25.27 -0.70
N LYS A 100 -34.08 25.18 0.19
CA LYS A 100 -34.21 25.57 1.61
C LYS A 100 -32.89 26.14 2.17
N PRO A 101 -32.64 27.45 2.05
CA PRO A 101 -31.36 28.08 2.38
C PRO A 101 -30.97 28.06 3.86
N THR A 102 -31.91 27.74 4.76
CA THR A 102 -31.71 27.82 6.22
C THR A 102 -31.50 26.45 6.88
N ALA A 103 -31.35 25.37 6.11
CA ALA A 103 -31.10 24.04 6.64
C ALA A 103 -29.62 23.80 6.93
N ILE A 104 -29.29 23.19 8.08
CA ILE A 104 -27.91 22.82 8.43
C ILE A 104 -27.35 21.83 7.38
N GLY A 105 -26.30 22.23 6.67
CA GLY A 105 -25.74 21.50 5.51
C GLY A 105 -25.92 22.26 4.20
N CYS A 106 -26.68 23.35 4.26
CA CYS A 106 -26.51 24.61 3.55
C CYS A 106 -26.05 25.66 4.59
#